data_AF-A0A7S2MJF9-F1
#
_entry.id   AF-A0A7S2MJF9-F1
#
_cell.length_a   1.000
_cell.length_b   1.000
_cell.length_c   1.000
_cell.angle_alpha   90.00
_cell.angle_beta   90.00
_cell.angle_gamma   90.00
#
_symmetry.space_group_name_H-M   'P 1'
#
loop_
_entity.id
_entity.type
_entity.pdbx_description
1 polymer ?
#
loop_
_entity_poly.entity_id
_entity_poly.type
_entity_poly.pdbx_seq_one_letter_code
_entity_poly.pdbx_strand_id
1 'polypeptide(L)'
;PMPKIPPSLEKVKSIVAVSSCKGGVGKSTVAVNLAFQLRKSGAKVGIFDCDVYGPSLPVMVHFENPPEMEMYEDDQKQKHINPVVHEESGIKLVSFGYAGKAAVMRGSMVTGLIAQLMTQS
;
A
#
# COMPACT_ATOMS: atom_id res chain seq x y z
N PRO A 1 -8.26 -25.63 -2.08
CA PRO A 1 -7.38 -25.06 -3.14
C PRO A 1 -6.77 -23.73 -2.66
N MET A 2 -5.47 -23.52 -2.82
CA MET A 2 -4.89 -22.19 -2.59
C MET A 2 -5.53 -21.19 -3.56
N PRO A 3 -5.87 -19.96 -3.12
CA PRO A 3 -6.31 -18.92 -4.03
C PRO A 3 -5.25 -18.72 -5.13
N LYS A 4 -5.67 -18.63 -6.38
CA LYS A 4 -4.75 -18.26 -7.46
C LYS A 4 -4.23 -16.85 -7.19
N ILE A 5 -2.91 -16.67 -7.29
CA ILE A 5 -2.29 -15.36 -7.17
C ILE A 5 -2.79 -14.52 -8.37
N PRO A 6 -3.20 -13.27 -8.15
CA PRO A 6 -3.65 -12.40 -9.23
C PRO A 6 -2.50 -12.10 -10.21
N PRO A 7 -2.77 -11.94 -11.51
CA PRO A 7 -1.74 -11.62 -12.50
C PRO A 7 -0.85 -10.42 -12.12
N SER A 8 -1.40 -9.34 -11.56
CA SER A 8 -0.64 -8.17 -11.06
C SER A 8 0.41 -8.51 -10.01
N LEU A 9 0.19 -9.58 -9.24
CA LEU A 9 1.10 -10.02 -8.18
C LEU A 9 2.01 -11.16 -8.63
N GLU A 10 1.97 -11.61 -9.90
CA GLU A 10 2.85 -12.68 -10.40
C GLU A 10 4.33 -12.34 -10.25
N LYS A 11 4.69 -11.05 -10.35
CA LYS A 11 6.07 -10.57 -10.17
C LYS A 11 6.46 -10.42 -8.69
N VAL A 12 5.50 -10.56 -7.77
CA VAL A 12 5.73 -10.48 -6.32
C VAL A 12 6.11 -11.85 -5.80
N LYS A 13 7.39 -12.01 -5.41
CA LYS A 13 7.92 -13.29 -4.92
C LYS A 13 7.29 -13.75 -3.60
N SER A 14 6.85 -12.81 -2.75
CA SER A 14 6.33 -13.12 -1.42
C SER A 14 5.37 -12.02 -0.96
N ILE A 15 4.25 -12.44 -0.38
CA ILE A 15 3.23 -11.56 0.20
C ILE A 15 3.14 -11.88 1.69
N VAL A 16 3.31 -10.88 2.53
CA VAL A 16 3.20 -11.03 4.00
C VAL A 16 2.01 -10.19 4.47
N ALA A 17 0.97 -10.86 4.95
CA ALA A 17 -0.17 -10.20 5.56
C ALA A 17 0.11 -9.97 7.05
N VAL A 18 0.00 -8.71 7.49
CA VAL A 18 0.10 -8.33 8.92
C VAL A 18 -1.27 -7.87 9.38
N SER A 19 -1.92 -8.64 10.26
CA SER A 19 -3.29 -8.36 10.74
C SER A 19 -3.36 -8.37 12.27
N SER A 20 -4.42 -7.78 12.83
CA SER A 20 -4.71 -7.80 14.25
C SER A 20 -6.22 -7.84 14.50
N CYS A 21 -6.64 -8.48 15.59
CA CYS A 21 -8.05 -8.54 15.97
C CYS A 21 -8.51 -7.34 16.82
N LYS A 22 -7.59 -6.43 17.17
CA LYS A 22 -7.84 -5.25 18.00
C LYS A 22 -7.03 -4.05 17.49
N GLY A 23 -7.56 -2.85 17.70
CA GLY A 23 -6.81 -1.60 17.53
C GLY A 23 -5.76 -1.41 18.62
N GLY A 24 -4.70 -0.66 18.33
CA GLY A 24 -3.68 -0.27 19.33
C GLY A 24 -2.63 -1.32 19.70
N VAL A 25 -2.67 -2.53 19.13
CA VAL A 25 -1.68 -3.59 19.43
C VAL A 25 -0.33 -3.43 18.70
N GLY A 26 -0.14 -2.33 17.95
CA GLY A 26 1.11 -2.08 17.22
C GLY A 26 1.24 -2.77 15.85
N LYS A 27 0.14 -3.23 15.24
CA LYS A 27 0.13 -3.85 13.90
C LYS A 27 0.91 -3.05 12.87
N SER A 28 0.59 -1.75 12.74
CA SER A 28 1.23 -0.87 11.76
C SER A 28 2.72 -0.68 12.05
N THR A 29 3.10 -0.60 13.33
CA THR A 29 4.49 -0.56 13.77
C THR A 29 5.27 -1.78 13.33
N VAL A 30 4.70 -2.98 13.51
CA VAL A 30 5.33 -4.22 13.06
C VAL A 30 5.45 -4.25 11.54
N ALA A 31 4.39 -3.90 10.82
CA ALA A 31 4.38 -3.90 9.35
C ALA A 31 5.44 -2.96 8.74
N VAL A 32 5.51 -1.71 9.23
CA VAL A 32 6.48 -0.71 8.74
C VAL A 32 7.91 -1.15 9.06
N ASN A 33 8.20 -1.55 10.30
CA ASN A 33 9.56 -1.99 10.65
C ASN A 33 9.99 -3.23 9.86
N LEU A 34 9.08 -4.18 9.64
CA LEU A 34 9.37 -5.35 8.81
C LEU A 34 9.73 -4.94 7.39
N ALA A 35 8.96 -4.04 6.76
CA ALA A 35 9.23 -3.55 5.41
C ALA A 35 10.61 -2.87 5.29
N PHE A 36 10.94 -1.98 6.24
CA PHE A 36 12.23 -1.30 6.26
C PHE A 36 13.39 -2.24 6.53
N GLN A 37 13.22 -3.24 7.41
CA GLN A 37 14.27 -4.23 7.66
C GLN A 37 14.49 -5.14 6.46
N LEU A 38 13.44 -5.59 5.78
CA LEU A 38 13.55 -6.35 4.54
C LEU A 38 14.27 -5.55 3.45
N ARG A 39 13.98 -4.25 3.36
CA ARG A 39 14.66 -3.35 2.42
C ARG A 39 16.14 -3.21 2.75
N LYS A 40 16.49 -3.01 4.02
CA LYS A 40 17.89 -2.96 4.49
C LYS A 40 18.65 -4.26 4.20
N SER A 41 17.96 -5.41 4.23
CA SER A 41 18.53 -6.70 3.84
C SER A 41 18.65 -6.91 2.31
N GLY A 42 18.36 -5.88 1.50
CA GLY A 42 18.55 -5.89 0.04
C GLY A 42 17.33 -6.31 -0.77
N ALA A 43 16.17 -6.57 -0.14
CA ALA A 43 14.95 -6.91 -0.88
C ALA A 43 14.36 -5.70 -1.63
N LYS A 44 13.59 -5.97 -2.70
CA LYS A 44 12.67 -5.00 -3.29
C LYS A 44 11.36 -5.07 -2.52
N VAL A 45 10.94 -3.97 -1.91
CA VAL A 45 9.83 -3.95 -0.95
C VAL A 45 8.79 -2.90 -1.33
N GLY A 46 7.53 -3.32 -1.30
CA GLY A 46 6.38 -2.43 -1.27
C GLY A 46 5.58 -2.67 0.02
N ILE A 47 4.94 -1.63 0.54
CA ILE A 47 4.01 -1.70 1.66
C ILE A 47 2.67 -1.07 1.26
N PHE A 48 1.59 -1.79 1.56
CA PHE A 48 0.22 -1.37 1.28
C PHE A 48 -0.58 -1.33 2.59
N ASP A 49 -1.06 -0.15 2.95
CA ASP A 49 -1.86 0.09 4.15
C ASP A 49 -3.36 0.01 3.82
N CYS A 50 -3.97 -1.12 4.19
CA CYS A 50 -5.41 -1.36 4.00
C CYS A 50 -6.30 -0.66 5.05
N ASP A 51 -5.73 0.07 6.02
CA ASP A 51 -6.51 0.71 7.08
C ASP A 51 -7.06 2.06 6.60
N VAL A 52 -8.33 2.06 6.19
CA VAL A 52 -8.99 3.21 5.55
C VAL A 52 -9.38 4.28 6.57
N TYR A 53 -9.77 3.85 7.78
CA TYR A 53 -10.35 4.74 8.78
C TYR A 53 -9.30 5.33 9.73
N GLY A 54 -8.13 4.68 9.83
CA GLY A 54 -7.01 5.16 10.64
C GLY A 54 -5.67 4.78 10.01
N PRO A 55 -5.38 5.21 8.76
CA PRO A 55 -4.12 4.89 8.10
C PRO A 55 -2.96 5.40 8.93
N SER A 56 -2.06 4.49 9.30
CA SER A 56 -0.91 4.83 10.15
C SER A 56 0.32 5.18 9.33
N LEU A 57 0.37 4.72 8.07
CA LEU A 57 1.55 4.82 7.22
C LEU A 57 2.06 6.27 7.05
N PRO A 58 1.22 7.29 6.75
CA PRO A 58 1.69 8.66 6.53
C PRO A 58 2.25 9.32 7.79
N VAL A 59 1.85 8.84 8.98
CA VAL A 59 2.37 9.33 10.26
C VAL A 59 3.68 8.64 10.63
N MET A 60 3.80 7.35 10.28
CA MET A 60 4.95 6.52 10.65
C MET A 60 6.14 6.66 9.72
N VAL A 61 5.90 7.04 8.46
CA VAL A 61 6.96 7.26 7.47
C VAL A 61 7.06 8.75 7.21
N HIS A 62 8.20 9.32 7.57
CA HIS A 62 8.45 10.74 7.40
C HIS A 62 8.74 11.09 5.94
N PHE A 63 8.19 12.22 5.49
CA PHE A 63 8.54 12.87 4.24
C PHE A 63 8.74 14.35 4.53
N GLU A 64 9.79 14.96 3.99
CA GLU A 64 10.01 16.42 4.12
C GLU A 64 8.84 17.21 3.55
N ASN A 65 8.32 16.76 2.41
CA ASN A 65 7.10 17.26 1.79
C ASN A 65 6.06 16.13 1.78
N PRO A 66 4.91 16.28 2.46
CA PRO A 66 3.87 15.26 2.47
C PRO A 66 3.45 14.90 1.04
N PRO A 67 3.58 13.63 0.64
CA PRO A 67 3.22 13.20 -0.70
C PRO A 67 1.71 13.07 -0.84
N GLU A 68 1.21 13.31 -2.05
CA GLU A 68 -0.14 12.94 -2.44
C GLU A 68 -0.08 11.71 -3.33
N MET A 69 -1.03 10.79 -3.13
CA MET A 69 -1.18 9.63 -4.00
C MET A 69 -1.78 10.07 -5.33
N GLU A 70 -1.05 9.79 -6.41
CA GLU A 70 -1.51 10.06 -7.76
C GLU A 70 -2.12 8.81 -8.39
N MET A 71 -3.07 9.03 -9.29
CA MET A 71 -3.61 7.99 -10.16
C MET A 71 -3.23 8.28 -11.61
N TYR A 72 -2.92 7.24 -12.38
CA TYR A 72 -2.73 7.32 -13.82
C TYR A 72 -3.71 6.38 -14.53
N GLU A 73 -3.92 6.61 -15.82
CA GLU A 73 -4.74 5.76 -16.67
C GLU A 73 -3.83 5.06 -17.69
N ASP A 74 -4.00 3.75 -17.87
CA ASP A 74 -3.25 2.99 -18.87
C ASP A 74 -3.90 3.05 -20.27
N ASP A 75 -3.26 2.42 -21.25
CA ASP A 75 -3.76 2.37 -22.64
C ASP A 75 -5.14 1.68 -22.78
N GLN A 76 -5.54 0.89 -21.78
CA GLN A 76 -6.85 0.22 -21.71
C GLN A 76 -7.90 1.03 -20.94
N LYS A 77 -7.59 2.27 -20.58
CA LYS A 77 -8.44 3.16 -19.77
C LYS A 77 -8.68 2.65 -18.34
N GLN A 78 -7.78 1.81 -17.83
CA GLN A 78 -7.83 1.37 -16.44
C GLN A 78 -7.07 2.35 -15.56
N LYS A 79 -7.68 2.72 -14.42
CA LYS A 79 -7.07 3.59 -13.43
C LYS A 79 -6.16 2.81 -12.51
N HIS A 80 -4.94 3.28 -12.36
CA HIS A 80 -3.88 2.70 -11.54
C HIS A 80 -3.38 3.71 -10.51
N ILE A 81 -2.87 3.19 -9.41
CA ILE A 81 -2.22 4.00 -8.39
C ILE A 81 -0.74 4.07 -8.72
N ASN A 82 -0.21 5.28 -8.76
CA ASN A 82 1.23 5.48 -8.70
C ASN A 82 1.67 5.42 -7.23
N PRO A 83 2.43 4.39 -6.79
CA PRO A 83 2.86 4.31 -5.41
C PRO A 83 3.79 5.46 -5.05
N VAL A 84 3.62 6.01 -3.85
CA VAL A 84 4.58 6.96 -3.29
C VAL A 84 5.92 6.23 -3.10
N VAL A 85 7.04 6.88 -3.42
CA VAL A 85 8.38 6.31 -3.21
C VAL A 85 9.04 7.04 -2.04
N HIS A 86 9.52 6.30 -1.05
CA HIS A 86 10.38 6.85 -0.01
C HIS A 86 11.82 6.87 -0.49
N GLU A 87 12.26 7.99 -1.06
CA GLU A 87 13.51 8.12 -1.82
C GLU A 87 14.74 7.54 -1.10
N GLU A 88 14.93 7.83 0.18
CA GLU A 88 16.10 7.33 0.94
C GLU A 88 16.16 5.80 1.04
N SER A 89 15.00 5.15 1.10
CA SER A 89 14.92 3.70 1.27
C SER A 89 14.62 3.00 -0.05
N GLY A 90 13.98 3.66 -1.02
CA GLY A 90 13.43 3.09 -2.24
C GLY A 90 12.23 2.16 -2.01
N ILE A 91 11.60 2.20 -0.83
CA ILE A 91 10.35 1.46 -0.55
C ILE A 91 9.21 2.15 -1.30
N LYS A 92 8.32 1.35 -1.90
CA LYS A 92 7.07 1.84 -2.49
C LYS A 92 5.94 1.75 -1.49
N LEU A 93 5.17 2.82 -1.32
CA LEU A 93 4.17 3.00 -0.29
C LEU A 93 2.82 3.33 -0.92
N VAL A 94 1.78 2.66 -0.44
CA VAL A 94 0.40 2.96 -0.78
C VAL A 94 -0.41 2.97 0.51
N SER A 95 -1.13 4.05 0.76
CA SER A 95 -2.01 4.21 1.92
C SER A 95 -3.10 5.19 1.58
N PHE A 96 -4.33 4.94 2.03
CA PHE A 96 -5.43 5.88 1.89
C PHE A 96 -5.15 7.23 2.57
N GLY A 97 -4.26 7.27 3.56
CA GLY A 97 -3.87 8.53 4.19
C GLY A 97 -3.01 9.44 3.30
N TYR A 98 -2.61 9.00 2.10
CA TYR A 98 -2.01 9.86 1.05
C TYR A 98 -3.04 10.36 0.02
N ALA A 99 -4.28 9.87 0.06
CA ALA A 99 -5.33 10.40 -0.81
C ALA A 99 -5.69 11.81 -0.32
N GLY A 100 -5.44 12.84 -1.13
CA GLY A 100 -5.63 14.24 -0.73
C GLY A 100 -7.05 14.57 -0.23
N LYS A 101 -7.21 15.72 0.46
CA LYS A 101 -8.46 16.12 1.14
C LYS A 101 -9.72 16.17 0.26
N ALA A 102 -9.58 16.27 -1.07
CA ALA A 102 -10.68 16.26 -2.03
C ALA A 102 -11.21 14.85 -2.36
N ALA A 103 -10.45 13.80 -2.00
CA ALA A 103 -10.85 12.42 -2.17
C ALA A 103 -11.69 11.99 -0.95
N VAL A 104 -12.98 12.32 -0.96
CA VAL A 104 -13.94 11.57 -0.14
C VAL A 104 -14.02 10.16 -0.74
N MET A 105 -13.10 9.30 -0.31
CA MET A 105 -13.02 7.91 -0.76
C MET A 105 -14.26 7.18 -0.24
N ARG A 106 -15.28 7.04 -1.08
CA ARG A 106 -16.45 6.20 -0.76
C ARG A 106 -15.98 4.76 -0.60
N GLY A 107 -16.65 3.97 0.25
CA GLY A 107 -16.30 2.56 0.50
C GLY A 107 -16.18 1.71 -0.78
N SER A 108 -16.88 2.07 -1.86
CA SER A 108 -16.74 1.43 -3.18
C SER A 108 -15.35 1.59 -3.79
N MET A 109 -14.68 2.72 -3.55
CA MET A 109 -13.33 3.00 -4.05
C MET A 109 -12.30 2.19 -3.26
N VAL A 110 -12.50 2.04 -1.95
CA VAL A 110 -11.68 1.21 -1.06
C VAL A 110 -11.72 -0.26 -1.48
N THR A 111 -12.93 -0.80 -1.65
CA THR A 111 -13.13 -2.16 -2.14
C THR A 111 -12.54 -2.33 -3.52
N GLY A 112 -12.69 -1.33 -4.40
CA GLY A 112 -12.07 -1.32 -5.73
C GLY A 112 -10.54 -1.37 -5.68
N LEU A 113 -9.92 -0.67 -4.74
CA LEU A 113 -8.46 -0.58 -4.57
C LEU A 113 -7.85 -1.86 -3.99
N ILE A 114 -8.52 -2.42 -2.98
CA ILE A 114 -8.19 -3.75 -2.43
C ILE A 114 -8.42 -4.82 -3.50
N ALA A 115 -9.53 -4.75 -4.24
CA ALA A 115 -9.80 -5.65 -5.35
C ALA A 115 -8.71 -5.50 -6.42
N GLN A 116 -8.35 -4.29 -6.81
CA GLN A 116 -7.30 -4.02 -7.79
C GLN A 116 -5.95 -4.64 -7.38
N LEU A 117 -5.56 -4.53 -6.11
CA LEU A 117 -4.38 -5.20 -5.58
C LEU A 117 -4.50 -6.74 -5.60
N MET A 118 -5.73 -7.24 -5.54
CA MET A 118 -6.08 -8.66 -5.50
C MET A 118 -6.55 -9.21 -6.86
N THR A 119 -6.65 -8.43 -7.94
CA THR A 119 -7.29 -8.89 -9.19
C THR A 119 -6.76 -8.28 -10.47
N GLN A 120 -6.13 -7.10 -10.46
CA GLN A 120 -5.73 -6.47 -11.72
C GLN A 120 -4.49 -7.12 -12.34
N SER A 121 -4.20 -6.77 -13.58
CA SER A 121 -3.21 -7.36 -14.48
C SER A 121 -2.27 -6.27 -15.00
#